data_AF-A0A4Y2K785-F1
#
_entry.id   AF-A0A4Y2K785-F1
#
_cell.length_a   1.000
_cell.length_b   1.000
_cell.length_c   1.000
_cell.angle_alpha   90.00
_cell.angle_beta   90.00
_cell.angle_gamma   90.00
#
_symmetry.space_group_name_H-M   'P 1'
#
loop_
_entity.id
_entity.type
_entity.pdbx_description
1 polymer ?
#
loop_
_entity_poly.entity_id
_entity_poly.type
_entity_poly.pdbx_seq_one_letter_code
_entity_poly.pdbx_strand_id
1 'polypeptide(L)'
;MPSVFTISLSLFQTYVADIFMSQSWKDHRLRLPENMTMKYRLLPVGWLKRMWRPDSFFKNAKRVTFQEMTIPNHYIWLYSDKTILYMVKYTGYFRVDDRKTKVWSDDA
;
A
#
# COMPACT_ATOMS: atom_id res chain seq x y z
N MET A 1 -24.46 13.78 -11.04
CA MET A 1 -24.51 14.09 -9.59
C MET A 1 -23.09 14.03 -9.06
N PRO A 2 -22.47 15.12 -8.60
CA PRO A 2 -21.11 15.03 -8.06
C PRO A 2 -21.19 14.69 -6.56
N SER A 3 -20.53 13.60 -6.19
CA SER A 3 -20.27 13.21 -4.81
C SER A 3 -19.34 14.24 -4.16
N VAL A 4 -19.85 14.95 -3.15
CA VAL A 4 -19.09 15.97 -2.41
C VAL A 4 -18.07 15.26 -1.51
N PHE A 5 -16.79 15.36 -1.84
CA PHE A 5 -15.70 15.00 -0.93
C PHE A 5 -15.53 16.15 0.07
N THR A 6 -15.90 15.93 1.34
CA THR A 6 -15.70 16.93 2.40
C THR A 6 -14.26 16.84 2.89
N ILE A 7 -13.42 17.82 2.53
CA ILE A 7 -12.11 18.03 3.15
C ILE A 7 -12.35 18.91 4.39
N SER A 8 -12.25 18.34 5.59
CA SER A 8 -12.19 19.16 6.81
C SER A 8 -10.76 19.68 6.98
N LEU A 9 -10.54 20.95 6.62
CA LEU A 9 -9.29 21.65 6.90
C LEU A 9 -9.19 21.91 8.42
N SER A 10 -8.42 21.07 9.12
CA SER A 10 -7.96 21.40 10.47
C SER A 10 -7.01 22.60 10.41
N LEU A 11 -7.04 23.48 11.42
CA LEU A 11 -6.20 24.70 11.57
C LEU A 11 -4.67 24.45 11.54
N PHE A 12 -4.22 23.22 11.27
CA PHE A 12 -2.82 22.77 11.32
C PHE A 12 -2.25 22.29 9.97
N GLN A 13 -2.84 22.68 8.83
CA GLN A 13 -2.40 22.24 7.49
C GLN A 13 -2.22 20.71 7.42
N THR A 14 -3.17 19.97 7.99
CA THR A 14 -3.17 18.50 7.98
C THR A 14 -4.45 17.96 7.38
N TYR A 15 -4.29 16.98 6.50
CA TYR A 15 -5.40 16.22 5.91
C TYR A 15 -5.30 14.74 6.27
N VAL A 16 -6.45 14.06 6.29
CA VAL A 16 -6.56 12.62 6.46
C VAL A 16 -6.79 11.98 5.09
N ALA A 17 -6.06 10.93 4.78
CA ALA A 17 -6.27 10.17 3.56
C ALA A 17 -6.22 8.66 3.83
N ASP A 18 -7.14 7.96 3.16
CA ASP A 18 -7.10 6.50 2.99
C ASP A 18 -6.30 6.19 1.72
N ILE A 19 -5.23 5.41 1.85
CA ILE A 19 -4.31 5.07 0.78
C ILE A 19 -4.28 3.56 0.61
N PHE A 20 -4.55 3.10 -0.61
CA PHE A 20 -4.25 1.73 -1.02
C PHE A 20 -2.88 1.70 -1.67
N MET A 21 -1.94 0.98 -1.06
CA MET A 21 -0.62 0.78 -1.61
C MET A 21 -0.52 -0.61 -2.22
N SER A 22 0.01 -0.68 -3.43
CA SER A 22 0.34 -1.92 -4.12
C SER A 22 1.82 -1.90 -4.47
N GLN A 23 2.52 -2.99 -4.15
CA GLN A 23 3.94 -3.15 -4.44
C GLN A 23 4.16 -4.52 -5.06
N SER A 24 4.90 -4.55 -6.16
CA SER A 24 5.35 -5.78 -6.78
C SER A 24 6.87 -5.86 -6.73
N TRP A 25 7.40 -7.01 -6.34
CA TRP A 25 8.83 -7.31 -6.45
C TRP A 25 9.03 -8.77 -6.79
N LYS A 26 10.16 -9.10 -7.42
CA LYS A 26 10.54 -10.46 -7.75
C LYS A 26 11.62 -10.95 -6.79
N ASP A 27 11.33 -12.02 -6.05
CA ASP A 27 12.28 -12.60 -5.10
C ASP A 27 12.85 -13.92 -5.63
N HIS A 28 14.09 -13.89 -6.09
CA HIS A 28 14.77 -15.07 -6.64
C HIS A 28 15.13 -16.11 -5.58
N ARG A 29 15.15 -15.75 -4.29
CA ARG A 29 15.49 -16.64 -3.16
C ARG A 29 14.37 -17.62 -2.85
N LEU A 30 13.14 -17.32 -3.28
CA LEU A 30 12.00 -18.21 -3.11
C LEU A 30 12.17 -19.50 -3.93
N ARG A 31 12.06 -20.63 -3.23
CA ARG A 31 11.98 -21.97 -3.81
C ARG A 31 10.52 -22.38 -3.84
N LEU A 32 9.94 -22.44 -5.03
CA LEU A 32 8.57 -22.88 -5.25
C LEU A 32 8.57 -24.38 -5.53
N PRO A 33 7.55 -25.13 -5.09
CA PRO A 33 7.40 -26.53 -5.48
C PRO A 33 7.17 -26.61 -7.00
N GLU A 34 7.82 -27.56 -7.67
CA GLU A 34 7.70 -27.77 -9.12
C GLU A 34 6.25 -28.06 -9.54
N ASN A 35 5.46 -28.65 -8.65
CA ASN A 35 4.05 -29.00 -8.87
C ASN A 35 3.07 -27.86 -8.56
N MET A 36 3.44 -26.60 -8.84
CA MET A 36 2.54 -25.46 -8.67
C MET A 36 1.63 -25.31 -9.91
N THR A 37 0.47 -25.97 -9.90
CA THR A 37 -0.51 -25.91 -11.01
C THR A 37 -1.20 -24.54 -11.14
N MET A 38 -1.30 -23.79 -10.04
CA MET A 38 -1.97 -22.49 -10.01
C MET A 38 -1.00 -21.36 -10.40
N LYS A 39 -1.46 -20.42 -11.24
CA LYS A 39 -0.69 -19.24 -11.67
C LYS A 39 -0.26 -18.34 -10.49
N TYR A 40 -1.07 -18.30 -9.43
CA TYR A 40 -0.79 -17.54 -8.21
C TYR A 40 -1.35 -18.25 -6.99
N ARG A 41 -0.84 -17.88 -5.80
CA ARG A 41 -1.33 -18.33 -4.51
C ARG A 41 -1.42 -17.15 -3.55
N LEU A 42 -2.53 -17.05 -2.82
CA LEU A 42 -2.66 -16.10 -1.71
C LEU A 42 -1.85 -16.62 -0.51
N LEU A 43 -0.96 -15.80 0.03
CA LEU A 43 -0.19 -16.15 1.23
C LEU A 43 -0.84 -15.57 2.50
N PRO A 44 -0.85 -16.32 3.61
CA PRO A 44 -1.26 -15.78 4.90
C PRO A 44 -0.38 -14.60 5.34
N VAL A 45 -0.99 -13.60 5.99
CA VAL A 45 -0.31 -12.38 6.47
C VAL A 45 0.89 -12.67 7.38
N GLY A 46 0.86 -13.79 8.14
CA GLY A 46 1.98 -14.22 8.98
C GLY A 46 3.30 -14.43 8.24
N TRP A 47 3.27 -14.60 6.91
CA TRP A 47 4.48 -14.68 6.07
C TRP A 47 5.24 -13.36 5.99
N LEU A 48 4.59 -12.21 6.17
CA LEU A 48 5.27 -10.90 6.17
C LEU A 48 6.36 -10.81 7.24
N LYS A 49 6.22 -11.54 8.36
CA LYS A 49 7.23 -11.56 9.42
C LYS A 49 8.51 -12.32 9.04
N ARG A 50 8.44 -13.20 8.03
CA ARG A 50 9.53 -14.09 7.60
C ARG A 50 10.05 -13.79 6.20
N MET A 51 9.44 -12.83 5.51
CA MET A 51 9.74 -12.49 4.14
C MET A 51 10.42 -11.13 4.08
N TRP A 52 11.42 -11.00 3.22
CA TRP A 52 11.99 -9.69 2.93
C TRP A 52 11.00 -8.87 2.09
N ARG A 53 10.86 -7.58 2.43
CA ARG A 53 10.05 -6.62 1.69
C ARG A 53 10.83 -5.32 1.51
N PRO A 54 10.59 -4.57 0.43
CA PRO A 54 11.15 -3.23 0.31
C PRO A 54 10.54 -2.31 1.38
N ASP A 55 11.38 -1.60 2.13
CA ASP A 55 10.91 -0.59 3.06
C ASP A 55 10.33 0.59 2.30
N SER A 56 9.11 1.00 2.65
CA SER A 56 8.44 2.13 2.02
C SER A 56 7.86 3.04 3.07
N PHE A 57 8.16 4.33 2.93
CA PHE A 57 7.78 5.37 3.88
C PHE A 57 7.22 6.58 3.14
N PHE A 58 6.21 7.21 3.75
CA PHE A 58 5.61 8.43 3.22
C PHE A 58 6.36 9.65 3.78
N LYS A 59 7.13 10.34 2.93
CA LYS A 59 7.95 11.51 3.33
C LYS A 59 7.16 12.63 4.01
N ASN A 60 5.90 12.83 3.62
CA ASN A 60 5.04 13.92 4.10
C ASN A 60 4.08 13.49 5.23
N ALA A 61 4.20 12.25 5.71
CA ALA A 61 3.35 11.78 6.78
C ALA A 61 3.81 12.37 8.13
N LYS A 62 2.87 13.04 8.79
CA LYS A 62 3.05 13.51 10.17
C LYS A 62 2.85 12.34 11.14
N ARG A 63 1.87 11.49 10.84
CA ARG A 63 1.59 10.23 11.54
C ARG A 63 0.90 9.28 10.57
N VAL A 64 1.50 8.12 10.31
CA VAL A 64 0.84 7.02 9.61
C VAL A 64 0.38 6.02 10.65
N THR A 65 -0.92 5.76 10.72
CA THR A 65 -1.46 4.67 11.51
C THR A 65 -1.78 3.52 10.57
N PHE A 66 -1.22 2.35 10.83
CA PHE A 66 -1.75 1.14 10.20
C PHE A 66 -3.19 0.97 10.73
N GLN A 67 -4.14 0.73 9.84
CA GLN A 67 -5.47 0.32 10.29
C GLN A 67 -5.34 -1.10 10.84
N GLU A 68 -5.05 -1.22 12.14
CA GLU A 68 -5.28 -2.45 12.91
C GLU A 68 -6.79 -2.61 13.14
N MET A 69 -7.57 -2.75 12.07
CA MET A 69 -8.88 -3.38 12.25
C MET A 69 -8.65 -4.87 12.53
N THR A 70 -9.63 -5.49 13.18
CA THR A 70 -9.65 -6.87 13.70
C THR A 70 -9.18 -7.95 12.71
N ILE A 71 -9.10 -7.62 11.42
CA ILE A 71 -8.42 -8.37 10.37
C ILE A 71 -7.41 -7.41 9.68
N PRO A 72 -6.10 -7.67 9.74
CA PRO A 72 -5.11 -6.86 9.03
C PRO A 72 -5.38 -6.91 7.51
N ASN A 73 -5.66 -5.75 6.90
CA ASN A 73 -5.95 -5.58 5.46
C ASN A 73 -4.70 -5.73 4.58
N HIS A 74 -3.97 -6.83 4.76
CA HIS A 74 -2.76 -7.15 4.03
C HIS A 74 -3.05 -8.33 3.11
N TYR A 75 -2.85 -8.12 1.81
CA TYR A 75 -2.97 -9.17 0.80
C TYR A 75 -1.61 -9.43 0.18
N ILE A 76 -1.27 -10.71 0.05
CA ILE A 76 -0.01 -11.15 -0.54
C ILE A 76 -0.35 -12.19 -1.58
N TRP A 77 -0.06 -11.89 -2.85
CA TRP A 77 -0.12 -12.86 -3.93
C TRP A 77 1.30 -13.26 -4.33
N LEU A 78 1.55 -14.56 -4.33
CA LEU A 78 2.77 -15.17 -4.82
C LEU A 78 2.47 -15.81 -6.18
N TYR A 79 3.14 -15.31 -7.22
CA TYR A 79 3.06 -15.85 -8.57
C TYR A 79 4.09 -16.95 -8.80
N SER A 80 3.82 -17.83 -9.77
CA SER A 80 4.71 -18.94 -10.14
C SER A 80 6.06 -18.49 -10.71
N ASP A 81 6.15 -17.26 -11.21
CA ASP A 81 7.38 -16.63 -11.70
C ASP A 81 8.24 -16.01 -10.58
N LYS A 82 7.90 -16.27 -9.31
CA LYS A 82 8.49 -15.70 -8.09
C LYS A 82 8.23 -14.21 -7.90
N THR A 83 7.26 -13.65 -8.62
CA THR A 83 6.77 -12.29 -8.35
C THR A 83 5.85 -12.31 -7.15
N ILE A 84 6.03 -11.34 -6.26
CA ILE A 84 5.21 -11.12 -5.07
C ILE A 84 4.49 -9.80 -5.25
N LEU A 85 3.18 -9.82 -5.12
CA LEU A 85 2.34 -8.64 -5.07
C LEU A 85 1.83 -8.47 -3.64
N TYR A 86 2.14 -7.34 -3.04
CA TYR A 86 1.71 -6.96 -1.71
C TYR A 86 0.78 -5.77 -1.81
N MET A 87 -0.41 -5.89 -1.23
CA MET A 87 -1.36 -4.80 -1.12
C MET A 87 -1.76 -4.57 0.32
N VAL A 88 -1.90 -3.30 0.68
CA VAL A 88 -2.24 -2.89 2.03
C VAL A 88 -2.97 -1.55 2.01
N LYS A 89 -3.94 -1.41 2.90
CA LYS A 89 -4.64 -0.15 3.14
C LYS A 89 -4.01 0.59 4.33
N TYR A 90 -3.68 1.85 4.12
CA TYR A 90 -3.18 2.79 5.12
C TYR A 90 -4.18 3.90 5.37
N THR A 91 -4.23 4.42 6.60
CA THR A 91 -4.91 5.67 6.90
C THR A 91 -3.93 6.57 7.64
N GLY A 92 -3.61 7.72 7.05
CA GLY A 92 -2.57 8.60 7.57
C GLY A 92 -3.01 10.05 7.70
N TYR A 93 -2.38 10.75 8.64
CA TYR A 93 -2.42 12.20 8.75
C TYR A 93 -1.19 12.76 8.03
N PHE A 94 -1.43 13.50 6.96
CA PHE A 94 -0.40 14.08 6.11
C PHE A 94 -0.34 15.59 6.32
N ARG A 95 0.88 16.16 6.33
CA ARG A 95 1.03 17.61 6.23
C ARG A 95 0.80 18.04 4.79
N VAL A 96 0.06 19.12 4.61
CA VAL A 96 0.00 19.84 3.35
C VAL A 96 1.37 20.46 3.13
N ASP A 97 1.99 20.16 1.99
CA ASP A 97 3.23 20.79 1.57
C ASP A 97 2.86 21.98 0.67
N ASP A 98 3.13 23.21 1.11
CA ASP A 98 2.77 24.46 0.43
C ASP A 98 3.51 24.66 -0.91
N ARG A 99 4.31 23.69 -1.38
CA ARG A 99 5.15 23.83 -2.59
C ARG A 99 4.77 23.01 -3.81
N LYS A 100 3.74 22.15 -3.81
CA LYS A 100 3.39 21.37 -5.04
C LYS A 100 1.89 21.05 -5.19
N THR A 101 1.05 22.06 -5.38
CA THR A 101 -0.22 21.92 -6.10
C THR A 101 0.02 21.97 -7.61
N LYS A 102 0.73 20.97 -8.17
CA LYS A 102 0.76 20.76 -9.63
C LYS A 102 1.23 19.35 -10.00
N VAL A 103 0.44 18.33 -9.72
CA VAL A 103 0.52 17.04 -10.44
C VAL A 103 -0.87 16.43 -10.45
N TRP A 104 -1.68 16.82 -11.42
CA TRP A 104 -2.62 16.02 -12.21
C TRP A 104 -3.07 16.97 -13.34
N SER A 105 -2.23 17.08 -14.38
CA SER A 105 -2.73 17.48 -15.70
C SER A 105 -2.89 16.14 -16.42
N ASP A 106 -4.16 15.77 -16.62
CA ASP A 106 -4.53 14.82 -17.65
C ASP A 106 -4.19 15.50 -18.97
N ASP A 107 -3.03 15.19 -19.57
CA ASP A 107 -2.69 15.62 -20.92
C ASP A 107 -1.72 14.62 -21.56
N ALA A 108 -2.29 13.58 -22.19
CA ALA A 108 -1.97 13.03 -23.52
C ALA A 108 -2.44 11.56 -23.65
#